data_AF-A0A183M5Q8-F1
#
_entry.id   AF-A0A183M5Q8-F1
#
_cell.length_a   1.000
_cell.length_b   1.000
_cell.length_c   1.000
_cell.angle_alpha   90.00
_cell.angle_beta   90.00
_cell.angle_gamma   90.00
#
_symmetry.space_group_name_H-M   'P 1'
#
loop_
_entity.id
_entity.type
_entity.pdbx_description
1 polymer ?
#
loop_
_entity_poly.entity_id
_entity_poly.type
_entity_poly.pdbx_seq_one_letter_code
_entity_poly.pdbx_strand_id
1 'polypeptide(L)'
;MYFIELTTCLDSDHALVRARICLRFTGRRKDAARKPLKGLLNDSQAKSIFQEQLEKQLGSYICDAHFEAAWNDIRKAVETAVISASTVTRMVKEKHWISAATSALIDAQKLTPSGSEHNEERSQLKGKLTRSLRNDREQ
;
A
#
# COMPACT_ATOMS: atom_id res chain seq x y z
N MET A 1 27.09 -22.01 24.71
CA MET A 1 25.91 -21.27 25.22
C MET A 1 26.24 -20.92 26.65
N TYR A 2 26.75 -19.70 26.87
CA TYR A 2 27.20 -19.25 28.18
C TYR A 2 26.05 -18.48 28.85
N PHE A 3 25.54 -18.97 29.97
CA PHE A 3 24.72 -18.18 30.89
C PHE A 3 25.67 -17.64 31.96
N ILE A 4 25.87 -16.32 31.96
CA ILE A 4 26.55 -15.62 33.04
C ILE A 4 25.45 -15.19 34.01
N GLU A 5 25.38 -15.83 35.18
CA GLU A 5 24.61 -15.32 36.31
C GLU A 5 25.31 -14.08 36.87
N LEU A 6 24.67 -12.92 36.73
CA LEU A 6 25.08 -11.70 37.42
C LEU A 6 24.44 -11.70 38.82
N THR A 7 25.14 -12.29 39.79
CA THR A 7 24.87 -12.11 41.22
C THR A 7 25.42 -10.75 41.65
N THR A 8 24.58 -9.73 41.65
CA THR A 8 24.87 -8.48 42.38
C THR A 8 23.91 -8.40 43.57
N CYS A 9 24.36 -8.91 44.72
CA CYS A 9 23.70 -8.67 46.00
C CYS A 9 23.85 -7.19 46.35
N LEU A 10 22.82 -6.39 46.06
CA LEU A 10 22.65 -5.04 46.60
C LEU A 10 22.19 -5.19 48.04
N ASP A 11 23.13 -5.21 49.00
CA ASP A 11 22.82 -5.09 50.43
C ASP A 11 22.45 -3.64 50.74
N SER A 12 21.25 -3.25 50.33
CA SER A 12 20.68 -1.95 50.62
C SER A 12 19.46 -2.16 51.50
N ASP A 13 19.39 -1.38 52.57
CA ASP A 13 18.26 -1.22 53.48
C ASP A 13 17.01 -0.59 52.81
N HIS A 14 17.07 -0.32 51.50
CA HIS A 14 15.99 0.27 50.72
C HIS A 14 15.12 -0.81 50.07
N ALA A 15 13.80 -0.74 50.26
CA ALA A 15 12.86 -1.64 49.61
C ALA A 15 12.67 -1.28 48.12
N LEU A 16 12.78 -2.28 47.24
CA LEU A 16 12.44 -2.14 45.82
C LEU A 16 10.92 -1.94 45.66
N VAL A 17 10.50 -0.72 45.31
CA VAL A 17 9.11 -0.43 44.98
C VAL A 17 8.89 -0.61 43.48
N ARG A 18 8.01 -1.55 43.12
CA ARG A 18 7.64 -1.82 41.72
C ARG A 18 6.17 -1.52 41.48
N ALA A 19 5.88 -0.50 40.69
CA ALA A 19 4.53 -0.21 40.22
C ALA A 19 4.22 -0.99 38.92
N ARG A 20 2.99 -1.48 38.80
CA ARG A 20 2.42 -1.99 37.54
C ARG A 20 1.33 -1.04 37.09
N ILE A 21 1.63 -0.21 36.08
CA ILE A 21 0.68 0.75 35.52
C ILE A 21 0.09 0.14 34.25
N CYS A 22 -1.24 0.07 34.18
CA CYS A 22 -1.97 -0.39 33.00
C CYS A 22 -2.52 0.83 32.24
N LEU A 23 -1.86 1.20 31.14
CA LEU A 23 -2.29 2.31 30.29
C LEU A 23 -3.28 1.79 29.24
N ARG A 24 -4.51 2.28 29.28
CA ARG A 24 -5.50 2.06 28.21
C ARG A 24 -5.44 3.23 27.23
N PHE A 25 -4.69 3.05 26.15
CA PHE A 25 -4.75 3.96 25.02
C PHE A 25 -6.03 3.67 24.25
N THR A 26 -6.97 4.62 24.23
CA THR A 26 -8.07 4.61 23.28
C THR A 26 -7.48 4.83 21.89
N GLY A 27 -7.18 3.72 21.21
CA GLY A 27 -6.65 3.76 19.87
C GLY A 27 -7.69 4.35 18.92
N ARG A 28 -7.63 5.66 18.67
CA ARG A 28 -8.03 6.17 17.35
C ARG A 28 -7.12 5.40 16.40
N ARG A 29 -7.68 4.47 15.63
CA ARG A 29 -6.94 3.78 14.58
C ARG A 29 -6.27 4.89 13.80
N LYS A 30 -4.94 4.96 13.86
CA LYS A 30 -4.15 5.76 12.93
C LYS A 30 -4.66 5.32 11.58
N ASP A 31 -5.43 6.19 10.89
CA ASP A 31 -5.93 5.94 9.55
C ASP A 31 -4.80 5.25 8.85
N ALA A 32 -5.02 4.00 8.42
CA ALA A 32 -3.95 3.12 7.97
C ALA A 32 -3.12 3.94 6.99
N ALA A 33 -2.01 4.50 7.48
CA ALA A 33 -1.20 5.41 6.71
C ALA A 33 -0.72 4.48 5.63
N ARG A 34 -1.31 4.64 4.43
CA ARG A 34 -1.34 3.64 3.36
C ARG A 34 -0.01 2.93 3.42
N LYS A 35 -0.01 1.66 3.88
CA LYS A 35 1.23 0.92 4.15
C LYS A 35 2.18 1.27 3.02
N PRO A 36 3.38 1.84 3.28
CA PRO A 36 4.19 2.39 2.21
C PRO A 36 4.43 1.27 1.22
N LEU A 37 3.83 1.42 0.04
CA LEU A 37 4.10 0.87 -1.28
C LEU A 37 4.91 -0.45 -1.39
N LYS A 38 4.88 -1.35 -0.41
CA LYS A 38 5.79 -2.50 -0.35
C LYS A 38 5.54 -3.46 -1.51
N GLY A 39 4.28 -3.55 -1.95
CA GLY A 39 3.91 -4.29 -3.16
C GLY A 39 4.16 -3.52 -4.47
N LEU A 40 4.20 -2.18 -4.43
CA LEU A 40 4.39 -1.37 -5.63
C LEU A 40 5.86 -1.35 -6.08
N LEU A 41 6.79 -1.26 -5.12
CA LEU A 41 8.23 -1.31 -5.39
C LEU A 41 8.75 -2.75 -5.58
N ASN A 42 7.91 -3.78 -5.73
CA ASN A 42 8.37 -5.12 -6.11
C ASN A 42 8.31 -5.34 -7.62
N ASP A 43 7.55 -4.53 -8.35
CA ASP A 43 7.48 -4.53 -9.80
C ASP A 43 8.75 -3.93 -10.40
N SER A 44 9.40 -4.64 -11.32
CA SER A 44 10.71 -4.24 -11.88
C SER A 44 10.64 -2.95 -12.67
N GLN A 45 9.50 -2.67 -13.32
CA GLN A 45 9.28 -1.44 -14.07
C GLN A 45 9.01 -0.26 -13.13
N ALA A 46 8.21 -0.45 -12.08
CA ALA A 46 8.00 0.58 -11.05
C ALA A 46 9.30 0.92 -10.32
N LYS A 47 10.17 -0.07 -10.06
CA LYS A 47 11.52 0.15 -9.50
C LYS A 47 12.40 1.00 -10.42
N SER A 48 12.46 0.67 -11.71
CA SER A 48 13.32 1.41 -12.65
C SER A 48 12.86 2.87 -12.79
N ILE A 49 11.55 3.11 -12.87
CA ILE A 49 10.99 4.46 -12.94
C ILE A 49 11.25 5.23 -11.65
N PHE A 50 11.07 4.59 -10.50
CA PHE A 50 11.35 5.22 -9.22
C PHE A 50 12.82 5.66 -9.12
N GLN A 51 13.75 4.78 -9.52
CA GLN A 51 15.18 5.08 -9.51
C GLN A 51 15.54 6.19 -10.50
N GLU A 52 15.05 6.12 -11.73
CA GLU A 52 15.30 7.15 -12.76
C GLU A 52 14.78 8.52 -12.32
N GLN A 53 13.59 8.58 -11.70
CA GLN A 53 13.06 9.85 -11.19
C GLN A 53 13.86 10.39 -10.00
N LEU A 54 14.36 9.52 -9.12
CA LEU A 54 15.26 9.95 -8.04
C LEU A 54 16.59 10.47 -8.59
N GLU A 55 17.21 9.77 -9.54
CA GLU A 55 18.45 10.22 -10.16
C GLU A 55 18.27 11.54 -10.90
N LYS A 56 17.12 11.75 -11.56
CA LYS A 56 16.81 13.03 -12.20
C LYS A 56 16.68 14.18 -11.21
N GLN A 57 16.09 13.92 -10.03
CA GLN A 57 15.85 14.96 -9.01
C GLN A 57 17.07 15.19 -8.10
N LEU A 58 17.85 14.15 -7.82
CA LEU A 58 18.90 14.15 -6.80
C LEU A 58 20.31 13.81 -7.33
N GLY A 59 20.45 13.35 -8.58
CA GLY A 59 21.72 12.86 -9.14
C GLY A 59 22.84 13.90 -9.20
N SER A 60 22.50 15.19 -9.19
CA SER A 60 23.45 16.30 -9.08
C SER A 60 23.12 17.25 -7.92
N TYR A 61 22.38 16.77 -6.92
CA TYR A 61 21.93 17.62 -5.80
C TYR A 61 23.09 17.94 -4.88
N ILE A 62 23.60 19.17 -4.98
CA ILE A 62 24.58 19.74 -4.06
C ILE A 62 23.80 20.66 -3.12
N CYS A 63 23.82 20.33 -1.83
CA CYS A 63 23.06 21.06 -0.82
C CYS A 63 23.93 22.12 -0.14
N ASP A 64 23.74 23.38 -0.53
CA ASP A 64 24.29 24.55 0.19
C ASP A 64 23.28 25.18 1.18
N ALA A 65 22.10 24.59 1.31
CA ALA A 65 21.00 25.09 2.14
C ALA A 65 21.01 24.52 3.56
N HIS A 66 20.31 25.21 4.47
CA HIS A 66 20.07 24.76 5.85
C HIS A 66 19.40 23.37 5.86
N PHE A 67 19.82 22.51 6.79
CA PHE A 67 19.43 21.08 6.85
C PHE A 67 17.93 20.79 6.66
N GLU A 68 17.06 21.63 7.21
CA GLU A 68 15.60 21.44 7.10
C GLU A 68 15.08 21.68 5.67
N ALA A 69 15.67 22.63 4.93
CA ALA A 69 15.32 22.88 3.54
C ALA A 69 15.76 21.70 2.66
N ALA A 70 16.98 21.21 2.89
CA ALA A 70 17.53 20.03 2.23
C ALA A 70 16.64 18.80 2.41
N TRP A 71 16.18 18.58 3.65
CA TRP A 71 15.31 17.45 3.96
C TRP A 71 13.93 17.55 3.30
N ASN A 72 13.38 18.77 3.19
CA ASN A 72 12.12 18.98 2.49
C ASN A 72 12.24 18.76 0.98
N ASP A 73 13.37 19.11 0.37
CA ASP A 73 13.63 18.84 -1.03
C ASP A 73 13.75 17.33 -1.31
N ILE A 74 14.48 16.60 -0.45
CA ILE A 74 14.58 15.14 -0.52
C ILE A 74 13.19 14.50 -0.38
N ARG A 75 12.38 14.97 0.58
CA ARG A 75 11.01 14.48 0.77
C ARG A 75 10.17 14.68 -0.49
N LYS A 76 10.22 15.87 -1.11
CA LYS A 76 9.48 16.17 -2.34
C LYS A 76 9.95 15.32 -3.53
N ALA A 77 11.25 15.10 -3.66
CA ALA A 77 11.82 14.25 -4.71
C ALA A 77 11.32 12.80 -4.57
N VAL A 78 11.32 12.27 -3.34
CA VAL A 78 10.80 10.93 -3.04
C VAL A 78 9.29 10.84 -3.30
N GLU A 79 8.50 11.82 -2.88
CA GLU A 79 7.05 11.87 -3.15
C GLU A 79 6.76 11.87 -4.66
N THR A 80 7.51 12.68 -5.42
CA THR A 80 7.39 12.76 -6.88
C THR A 80 7.72 11.42 -7.53
N ALA A 81 8.84 10.79 -7.13
CA ALA A 81 9.25 9.49 -7.66
C ALA A 81 8.21 8.39 -7.34
N VAL A 82 7.64 8.40 -6.14
CA VAL A 82 6.56 7.49 -5.73
C VAL A 82 5.32 7.67 -6.60
N ILE A 83 4.88 8.91 -6.84
CA ILE A 83 3.70 9.20 -7.67
C ILE A 83 3.93 8.69 -9.09
N SER A 84 5.08 9.00 -9.69
CA SER A 84 5.46 8.56 -11.03
C SER A 84 5.47 7.03 -11.15
N ALA A 85 6.13 6.34 -10.22
CA ALA A 85 6.17 4.87 -10.21
C ALA A 85 4.76 4.27 -10.05
N SER A 86 3.91 4.86 -9.19
CA SER A 86 2.56 4.37 -8.91
C SER A 86 1.58 4.54 -10.09
N THR A 87 1.78 5.58 -10.90
CA THR A 87 0.97 5.82 -12.10
C THR A 87 1.17 4.70 -13.11
N VAL A 88 2.41 4.23 -13.27
CA VAL A 88 2.72 3.10 -14.16
C VAL A 88 2.19 1.78 -13.61
N THR A 89 2.28 1.53 -12.30
CA THR A 89 1.70 0.30 -11.73
C THR A 89 0.18 0.26 -11.87
N ARG A 90 -0.50 1.43 -11.84
CA ARG A 90 -1.94 1.51 -12.15
C ARG A 90 -2.22 1.11 -13.59
N MET A 91 -1.47 1.65 -14.56
CA MET A 91 -1.63 1.31 -15.98
C MET A 91 -1.23 -0.14 -16.31
N VAL A 92 -0.23 -0.70 -15.63
CA VAL A 92 0.20 -2.11 -15.81
C VAL A 92 -0.84 -3.07 -15.22
N LYS A 93 -1.47 -2.74 -14.09
CA LYS A 93 -2.63 -3.50 -13.57
C LYS A 93 -3.88 -3.41 -14.46
N GLU A 94 -3.93 -2.41 -15.32
CA GLU A 94 -4.99 -2.20 -16.30
C GLU A 94 -4.76 -2.98 -17.60
N LYS A 95 -3.61 -3.65 -17.77
CA LYS A 95 -3.47 -4.73 -18.76
C LYS A 95 -4.28 -5.92 -18.23
N HIS A 96 -5.51 -5.96 -18.71
CA HIS A 96 -6.63 -6.65 -18.10
C HIS A 96 -6.35 -8.14 -17.86
N TRP A 97 -6.39 -8.56 -16.58
CA TRP A 97 -6.65 -9.96 -16.19
C TRP A 97 -8.06 -10.43 -16.59
N ILE A 98 -8.83 -9.54 -17.22
CA ILE A 98 -10.23 -9.68 -17.58
C ILE A 98 -10.30 -9.63 -19.10
N SER A 99 -10.94 -10.60 -19.74
CA SER A 99 -11.13 -10.57 -21.17
C SER A 99 -12.03 -9.40 -21.59
N ALA A 100 -11.92 -8.97 -22.86
CA ALA A 100 -12.83 -7.95 -23.42
C ALA A 100 -14.31 -8.33 -23.26
N ALA A 101 -14.61 -9.64 -23.29
CA ALA A 101 -15.96 -10.17 -23.06
C ALA A 101 -16.45 -9.88 -21.63
N THR A 102 -15.63 -10.13 -20.62
CA THR A 102 -15.98 -9.84 -19.23
C THR A 102 -16.08 -8.32 -18.97
N SER A 103 -15.23 -7.50 -19.61
CA SER A 103 -15.36 -6.03 -19.55
C SER A 103 -16.72 -5.56 -20.10
N ALA A 104 -17.15 -6.08 -21.25
CA ALA A 104 -18.45 -5.74 -21.84
C ALA A 104 -19.64 -6.13 -20.94
N LEU A 105 -19.53 -7.26 -20.21
CA LEU A 105 -20.54 -7.67 -19.24
C LEU A 105 -20.62 -6.74 -18.03
N ILE A 106 -19.49 -6.20 -17.54
CA ILE A 106 -19.48 -5.20 -16.46
C ILE A 106 -20.17 -3.91 -16.91
N ASP A 107 -19.90 -3.46 -18.13
CA ASP A 107 -20.51 -2.23 -18.65
C ASP A 107 -22.01 -2.41 -18.91
N ALA A 108 -22.44 -3.57 -19.43
CA ALA A 108 -23.86 -3.91 -19.53
C ALA A 108 -24.55 -3.93 -18.16
N GLN A 109 -23.85 -4.34 -17.08
CA GLN A 109 -24.43 -4.36 -15.74
C GLN A 109 -24.71 -2.96 -15.22
N LYS A 110 -23.81 -2.01 -15.50
CA LYS A 110 -23.96 -0.60 -15.11
C LYS A 110 -25.12 0.06 -15.86
N LEU A 111 -25.38 -0.37 -17.09
CA LEU A 111 -26.47 0.16 -17.92
C LEU A 111 -27.84 -0.42 -17.57
N THR A 112 -27.91 -1.46 -16.74
CA THR A 112 -29.18 -2.09 -16.36
C THR A 112 -29.92 -1.23 -15.33
N PRO A 113 -31.15 -0.73 -15.61
CA PRO A 113 -31.90 0.09 -14.67
C PRO A 113 -32.31 -0.69 -13.41
N SER A 114 -32.61 0.02 -12.32
CA SER A 114 -32.94 -0.59 -11.01
C SER A 114 -34.37 -1.15 -10.90
N GLY A 115 -35.24 -0.90 -11.88
CA GLY A 115 -36.63 -1.37 -11.90
C GLY A 115 -36.76 -2.89 -11.75
N SER A 116 -37.88 -3.35 -11.18
CA SER A 116 -38.18 -4.78 -11.01
C SER A 116 -38.35 -5.51 -12.34
N GLU A 117 -38.79 -4.80 -13.38
CA GLU A 117 -38.87 -5.29 -14.77
C GLU A 117 -37.52 -5.78 -15.31
N HIS A 118 -36.41 -5.20 -14.83
CA HIS A 118 -35.04 -5.57 -15.24
C HIS A 118 -34.37 -6.58 -14.31
N ASN A 119 -35.08 -7.11 -13.31
CA ASN A 119 -34.46 -7.98 -12.31
C ASN A 119 -33.98 -9.31 -12.91
N GLU A 120 -34.73 -9.85 -13.86
CA GLU A 120 -34.37 -11.07 -14.58
C GLU A 120 -33.13 -10.86 -15.45
N GLU A 121 -33.09 -9.76 -16.23
CA GLU A 121 -31.93 -9.37 -17.03
C GLU A 121 -30.68 -9.21 -16.15
N ARG A 122 -30.82 -8.53 -15.01
CA ARG A 122 -29.73 -8.32 -14.03
C ARG A 122 -29.25 -9.63 -13.43
N SER A 123 -30.16 -10.56 -13.15
CA SER A 123 -29.84 -11.91 -12.64
C SER A 123 -29.06 -12.73 -13.67
N GLN A 124 -29.54 -12.77 -14.92
CA GLN A 124 -28.88 -13.48 -16.01
C GLN A 124 -27.49 -12.90 -16.30
N LEU A 125 -27.39 -11.57 -16.34
CA LEU A 125 -26.12 -10.89 -16.57
C LEU A 125 -25.11 -11.16 -15.45
N LYS A 126 -25.56 -11.16 -14.19
CA LYS A 126 -24.73 -11.53 -13.04
C LYS A 126 -24.22 -12.97 -13.14
N GLY A 127 -25.06 -13.90 -13.60
CA GLY A 127 -24.66 -15.28 -13.87
C GLY A 127 -23.60 -15.40 -14.96
N LYS A 128 -23.79 -14.71 -16.08
CA LYS A 128 -22.83 -14.64 -17.20
C LYS A 128 -21.49 -14.03 -16.75
N LEU A 129 -21.54 -12.92 -16.02
CA LEU A 129 -20.35 -12.25 -15.49
C LEU A 129 -19.55 -13.16 -14.56
N THR A 130 -20.24 -13.87 -13.66
CA THR A 130 -19.59 -14.80 -12.72
C THR A 130 -18.89 -15.94 -13.45
N ARG A 131 -19.51 -16.48 -14.52
CA ARG A 131 -18.89 -17.55 -15.33
C ARG A 131 -17.69 -17.02 -16.12
N SER A 132 -17.83 -15.85 -16.75
CA SER A 132 -16.76 -15.22 -17.54
C SER A 132 -15.53 -14.92 -16.68
N LEU A 133 -15.74 -14.38 -15.47
CA LEU A 133 -14.67 -14.14 -14.50
C LEU A 133 -13.96 -15.41 -14.01
N ARG A 134 -14.66 -16.55 -13.93
CA ARG A 134 -14.02 -17.84 -13.62
C ARG A 134 -13.12 -18.28 -14.77
N ASN A 135 -13.62 -18.19 -16.00
CA ASN A 135 -12.84 -18.57 -17.18
C ASN A 135 -11.58 -17.70 -17.34
N ASP A 136 -11.69 -16.38 -17.17
CA ASP A 136 -10.55 -15.46 -17.26
C ASP A 136 -9.47 -15.74 -16.19
N ARG A 137 -9.86 -16.33 -15.06
CA ARG A 137 -8.93 -16.72 -13.99
C ARG A 137 -8.26 -18.08 -14.22
N GLU A 138 -8.90 -18.94 -15.01
CA GLU A 138 -8.42 -20.30 -15.32
C GLU A 138 -7.52 -20.35 -16.57
N GLN A 139 -7.46 -19.27 -17.36
CA GLN A 139 -6.51 -19.06 -18.45
C GLN A 139 -5.13 -18.63 -17.94
#